data_AF-A0A524K5D9-F1
#
_entry.id   AF-A0A524K5D9-F1
#
_cell.length_a   1.000
_cell.length_b   1.000
_cell.length_c   1.000
_cell.angle_alpha   90.00
_cell.angle_beta   90.00
_cell.angle_gamma   90.00
#
_symmetry.space_group_name_H-M   'P 1'
#
loop_
_entity.id
_entity.type
_entity.pdbx_description
1 polymer ?
#
loop_
_entity_poly.entity_id
_entity_poly.type
_entity_poly.pdbx_seq_one_letter_code
_entity_poly.pdbx_strand_id
1 'polypeptide(L)'
;MKPVKRLVLISALAAAIFAAQVGLAFIPNVELVTLLFLLVALHLPTWDAMAVSMVFVVLEALIWGLGDWVVGYLWIWPLWMLIVLVFKRINGIQSDRWALLGGLFGLLFGFFFSLQYAMIYGVAMGISYWIRGISFDIVHGISNYILILLCLVPMHRAFSTLMRRWEGNNGRHD
;
A
#
# COMPACT_ATOMS: atom_id res chain seq x y z
N MET A 1 23.37 4.61 2.69
CA MET A 1 22.81 4.62 4.06
C MET A 1 23.33 3.41 4.83
N LYS A 2 23.78 3.58 6.09
CA LYS A 2 24.22 2.45 6.94
C LYS A 2 23.09 1.41 7.09
N PRO A 3 23.38 0.09 7.13
CA PRO A 3 22.35 -0.96 7.16
C PRO A 3 21.32 -0.79 8.28
N VAL A 4 21.77 -0.42 9.48
CA VAL A 4 20.89 -0.20 10.65
C VAL A 4 19.89 0.95 10.41
N LYS A 5 20.33 2.05 9.79
CA LYS A 5 19.45 3.19 9.48
C LYS A 5 18.40 2.82 8.43
N ARG A 6 18.78 2.00 7.45
CA ARG A 6 17.85 1.48 6.43
C ARG A 6 16.77 0.60 7.07
N LEU A 7 17.16 -0.30 7.97
CA LEU A 7 16.24 -1.15 8.71
C LEU A 7 15.25 -0.30 9.53
N VAL A 8 15.75 0.67 10.30
CA VAL A 8 14.89 1.57 11.11
C VAL A 8 13.90 2.32 10.24
N LEU A 9 14.31 2.84 9.08
CA LEU A 9 13.41 3.54 8.17
C LEU A 9 12.31 2.63 7.63
N ILE A 10 12.66 1.43 7.18
CA ILE A 10 11.69 0.45 6.66
C ILE A 10 10.68 0.08 7.74
N SER A 11 11.15 -0.27 8.94
CA SER A 11 10.28 -0.64 10.06
C SER A 11 9.38 0.51 10.51
N ALA A 12 9.90 1.74 10.58
CA ALA A 12 9.12 2.91 10.97
C ALA A 12 8.03 3.25 9.95
N LEU A 13 8.33 3.15 8.65
CA LEU A 13 7.34 3.37 7.59
C LEU A 13 6.26 2.29 7.60
N ALA A 14 6.63 1.01 7.73
CA ALA A 14 5.66 -0.07 7.83
C ALA A 14 4.73 0.10 9.05
N ALA A 15 5.29 0.45 10.21
CA ALA A 15 4.51 0.71 11.42
C ALA A 15 3.59 1.93 11.28
N ALA A 16 4.03 3.00 10.61
CA ALA A 16 3.20 4.16 10.34
C ALA A 16 2.02 3.84 9.40
N ILE A 17 2.25 3.01 8.39
CA ILE A 17 1.19 2.54 7.47
C ILE A 17 0.19 1.67 8.22
N PHE A 18 0.67 0.72 9.02
CA PHE A 18 -0.17 -0.12 9.87
C PHE A 18 -1.02 0.74 10.83
N ALA A 19 -0.40 1.70 11.52
CA ALA A 19 -1.11 2.61 12.41
C ALA A 19 -2.18 3.44 11.67
N ALA A 20 -1.92 3.88 10.44
CA ALA A 20 -2.90 4.58 9.62
C ALA A 20 -4.07 3.69 9.20
N GLN A 21 -3.82 2.41 8.89
CA GLN A 21 -4.87 1.44 8.61
C GLN A 21 -5.75 1.21 9.84
N VAL A 22 -5.15 0.88 10.98
CA VAL A 22 -5.88 0.64 12.23
C VAL A 22 -6.65 1.89 12.65
N GLY A 23 -6.05 3.07 12.51
CA GLY A 23 -6.68 4.35 12.79
C GLY A 23 -7.91 4.65 11.93
N LEU A 24 -7.99 4.07 10.72
CA LEU A 24 -9.14 4.21 9.82
C LEU A 24 -10.07 3.00 9.81
N ALA A 25 -9.81 1.96 10.61
CA ALA A 25 -10.59 0.73 10.62
C ALA A 25 -12.07 0.92 10.99
N PHE A 26 -12.43 2.07 11.58
CA PHE A 26 -13.83 2.44 11.87
C PHE A 26 -14.63 2.81 10.60
N ILE A 27 -13.97 3.12 9.48
CA ILE A 27 -14.61 3.39 8.20
C ILE A 27 -14.46 2.14 7.31
N PRO A 28 -15.56 1.43 6.99
CA PRO A 28 -15.46 0.20 6.22
C PRO A 28 -14.83 0.42 4.84
N ASN A 29 -13.78 -0.35 4.52
CA ASN A 29 -13.10 -0.41 3.21
C ASN A 29 -12.50 0.93 2.71
N VAL A 30 -12.39 1.93 3.58
CA VAL A 30 -11.64 3.16 3.32
C VAL A 30 -10.32 3.06 4.05
N GLU A 31 -9.22 3.20 3.32
CA GLU A 31 -7.88 3.09 3.89
C GLU A 31 -6.91 4.08 3.26
N LEU A 32 -5.81 4.35 3.99
CA LEU A 32 -4.69 5.15 3.49
C LEU A 32 -3.53 4.28 2.99
N VAL A 33 -3.59 2.96 3.15
CA VAL A 33 -2.47 2.06 2.87
C VAL A 33 -2.04 2.16 1.41
N THR A 34 -2.97 2.11 0.46
CA THR A 34 -2.71 2.28 -0.97
C THR A 34 -1.94 3.58 -1.29
N LEU A 35 -2.37 4.73 -0.73
CA LEU A 35 -1.71 6.03 -0.91
C LEU A 35 -0.32 6.06 -0.23
N LEU A 36 -0.20 5.51 0.97
CA LEU A 36 1.07 5.52 1.69
C LEU A 36 2.10 4.61 1.01
N PHE A 37 1.69 3.44 0.51
CA PHE A 37 2.54 2.59 -0.31
C PHE A 37 2.97 3.27 -1.61
N LEU A 38 2.06 3.98 -2.28
CA LEU A 38 2.43 4.82 -3.41
C LEU A 38 3.53 5.83 -3.03
N LEU A 39 3.39 6.55 -1.93
CA LEU A 39 4.42 7.49 -1.46
C LEU A 39 5.75 6.81 -1.15
N VAL A 40 5.72 5.66 -0.48
CA VAL A 40 6.92 4.86 -0.18
C VAL A 40 7.62 4.43 -1.46
N ALA A 41 6.91 3.87 -2.44
CA ALA A 41 7.51 3.41 -3.71
C ALA A 41 8.03 4.56 -4.60
N LEU A 42 7.47 5.77 -4.47
CA LEU A 42 7.98 6.95 -5.15
C LEU A 42 9.32 7.44 -4.58
N HIS A 43 9.57 7.28 -3.28
CA HIS A 43 10.74 7.84 -2.60
C HIS A 43 11.83 6.84 -2.24
N LEU A 44 11.51 5.55 -2.11
CA LEU A 44 12.49 4.53 -1.77
C LEU A 44 12.99 3.74 -3.00
N PRO A 45 14.19 3.13 -2.90
CA PRO A 45 14.61 2.08 -3.82
C PRO A 45 13.61 0.91 -3.83
N THR A 46 13.51 0.22 -4.97
CA THR A 46 12.58 -0.91 -5.21
C THR A 46 12.58 -1.93 -4.07
N TRP A 47 13.76 -2.40 -3.65
CA TRP A 47 13.87 -3.43 -2.62
C TRP A 47 13.43 -2.93 -1.24
N ASP A 48 13.67 -1.67 -0.92
CA ASP A 48 13.31 -1.07 0.37
C ASP A 48 11.81 -0.86 0.43
N ALA A 49 11.23 -0.37 -0.68
CA ALA A 49 9.79 -0.23 -0.83
C ALA A 49 9.06 -1.57 -0.67
N MET A 50 9.56 -2.63 -1.32
CA MET A 50 9.00 -3.99 -1.18
C MET A 50 9.17 -4.55 0.24
N ALA A 51 10.29 -4.27 0.90
CA ALA A 51 10.48 -4.69 2.29
C ALA A 51 9.46 -4.03 3.24
N VAL A 52 9.08 -2.76 3.00
CA VAL A 52 8.05 -2.06 3.79
C VAL A 52 6.72 -2.81 3.72
N SER A 53 6.27 -3.25 2.54
CA SER A 53 5.01 -3.99 2.43
C SER A 53 5.08 -5.33 3.16
N MET A 54 6.20 -6.06 3.09
CA MET A 54 6.36 -7.33 3.80
C MET A 54 6.30 -7.15 5.32
N VAL A 55 7.01 -6.16 5.86
CA VAL A 55 6.97 -5.86 7.30
C VAL A 55 5.56 -5.47 7.74
N PHE A 56 4.86 -4.69 6.92
CA PHE A 56 3.47 -4.32 7.17
C PHE A 56 2.55 -5.56 7.25
N VAL A 57 2.67 -6.53 6.33
CA VAL A 57 1.86 -7.76 6.39
C VAL A 57 2.17 -8.59 7.63
N VAL A 58 3.45 -8.64 8.04
CA VAL A 58 3.83 -9.29 9.30
C VAL A 58 3.19 -8.59 10.51
N LEU A 59 3.19 -7.26 10.55
CA LEU A 59 2.53 -6.51 11.62
C LEU A 59 1.03 -6.79 11.67
N GLU A 60 0.36 -6.76 10.52
CA GLU A 60 -1.05 -7.15 10.39
C GLU A 60 -1.31 -8.55 10.95
N ALA A 61 -0.53 -9.54 10.53
CA ALA A 61 -0.66 -10.93 10.98
C ALA A 61 -0.41 -11.12 12.49
N LEU A 62 0.52 -10.35 13.06
CA LEU A 62 0.82 -10.41 14.50
C LEU A 62 -0.30 -9.81 15.35
N ILE A 63 -0.99 -8.78 14.87
CA ILE A 63 -2.03 -8.07 15.63
C ILE A 63 -3.42 -8.69 15.42
N TRP A 64 -3.77 -9.02 14.19
CA TRP A 64 -5.10 -9.55 13.84
C TRP A 64 -5.14 -11.08 13.75
N GLY A 65 -3.99 -11.74 13.89
CA GLY A 65 -3.84 -13.20 13.81
C GLY A 65 -3.55 -13.69 12.39
N LEU A 66 -3.14 -14.96 12.31
CA LEU A 66 -2.83 -15.62 11.04
C LEU A 66 -4.11 -16.16 10.39
N GLY A 67 -4.60 -15.44 9.38
CA GLY A 67 -5.74 -15.86 8.53
C GLY A 67 -5.36 -16.11 7.08
N ASP A 68 -6.32 -16.58 6.29
CA ASP A 68 -6.21 -16.75 4.84
C ASP A 68 -5.93 -15.42 4.11
N TRP A 69 -6.47 -14.31 4.63
CA TRP A 69 -6.23 -12.96 4.14
C TRP A 69 -4.76 -12.53 4.18
N VAL A 70 -3.95 -13.09 5.09
CA VAL A 70 -2.50 -12.84 5.16
C VAL A 70 -1.83 -13.27 3.87
N VAL A 71 -2.25 -14.41 3.32
CA VAL A 71 -1.74 -14.92 2.03
C VAL A 71 -2.03 -13.91 0.91
N GLY A 72 -3.22 -13.30 0.92
CA GLY A 72 -3.59 -12.25 -0.04
C GLY A 72 -2.70 -11.04 0.04
N TYR A 73 -2.52 -10.53 1.25
CA TYR A 73 -1.68 -9.36 1.47
C TYR A 73 -0.22 -9.56 1.08
N LEU A 74 0.32 -10.78 1.18
CA LEU A 74 1.70 -11.10 0.78
C LEU A 74 1.98 -10.89 -0.71
N TRP A 75 0.99 -10.86 -1.60
CA TRP A 75 1.20 -10.63 -3.03
C TRP A 75 0.46 -9.41 -3.56
N ILE A 76 -0.70 -9.06 -3.00
CA ILE A 76 -1.51 -7.91 -3.44
C ILE A 76 -0.77 -6.59 -3.17
N TRP A 77 -0.18 -6.42 -1.98
CA TRP A 77 0.56 -5.20 -1.68
C TRP A 77 1.85 -5.05 -2.48
N PRO A 78 2.68 -6.10 -2.64
CA PRO A 78 3.81 -6.05 -3.58
C PRO A 78 3.38 -5.81 -5.02
N LEU A 79 2.24 -6.34 -5.47
CA LEU A 79 1.70 -6.07 -6.80
C LEU A 79 1.40 -4.58 -6.98
N TRP A 80 0.73 -3.94 -6.01
CA TRP A 80 0.52 -2.49 -6.04
C TRP A 80 1.84 -1.72 -6.11
N MET A 81 2.79 -2.06 -5.24
CA MET A 81 4.10 -1.44 -5.22
C MET A 81 4.83 -1.61 -6.55
N LEU A 82 4.69 -2.77 -7.20
CA LEU A 82 5.30 -3.04 -8.49
C LEU A 82 4.69 -2.16 -9.58
N ILE A 83 3.35 -2.05 -9.62
CA ILE A 83 2.63 -1.13 -10.52
C ILE A 83 3.19 0.29 -10.33
N VAL A 84 3.29 0.77 -9.10
CA VAL A 84 3.83 2.11 -8.83
C VAL A 84 5.27 2.24 -9.34
N LEU A 85 6.13 1.27 -9.08
CA LEU A 85 7.53 1.32 -9.50
C LEU A 85 7.71 1.29 -11.03
N VAL A 86 6.83 0.60 -11.76
CA VAL A 86 6.84 0.57 -13.24
C VAL A 86 6.37 1.92 -13.79
N PHE A 87 5.27 2.45 -13.25
CA PHE A 87 4.64 3.66 -13.80
C PHE A 87 5.26 4.96 -13.28
N LYS A 88 6.11 4.95 -12.24
CA LYS A 88 6.62 6.20 -11.64
C LYS A 88 7.41 7.11 -12.57
N ARG A 89 8.14 6.54 -13.54
CA ARG A 89 8.86 7.34 -14.55
C ARG A 89 7.93 8.00 -15.56
N ILE A 90 6.77 7.40 -15.81
CA ILE A 90 5.79 7.87 -16.80
C ILE A 90 4.84 8.90 -16.17
N ASN A 91 4.40 8.65 -14.94
CA ASN A 91 3.38 9.45 -14.27
C ASN A 91 3.95 10.64 -13.50
N GLY A 92 5.22 10.59 -13.07
CA GLY A 92 5.78 11.61 -12.19
C GLY A 92 4.93 11.78 -10.92
N ILE A 93 4.68 13.03 -10.52
CA ILE A 93 3.82 13.39 -9.36
C ILE A 93 2.49 14.00 -9.83
N GLN A 94 1.88 13.43 -10.86
CA GLN A 94 0.57 13.85 -11.37
C GLN A 94 -0.54 13.08 -10.63
N SER A 95 -1.35 13.78 -9.83
CA SER A 95 -2.32 13.16 -8.93
C SER A 95 -3.48 12.48 -9.65
N ASP A 96 -3.91 12.99 -10.79
CA ASP A 96 -4.95 12.42 -11.66
C ASP A 96 -4.60 11.01 -12.15
N ARG A 97 -3.38 10.80 -12.64
CA ARG A 97 -2.93 9.49 -13.15
C ARG A 97 -2.82 8.47 -12.03
N TRP A 98 -2.29 8.88 -10.89
CA TRP A 98 -2.16 8.00 -9.73
C TRP A 98 -3.51 7.70 -9.08
N ALA A 99 -4.42 8.67 -9.04
CA ALA A 99 -5.78 8.46 -8.55
C ALA A 99 -6.51 7.44 -9.41
N LEU A 100 -6.38 7.52 -10.74
CA LEU A 100 -6.98 6.54 -11.64
C LEU A 100 -6.40 5.13 -11.40
N LEU A 101 -5.09 4.99 -11.29
CA LEU A 101 -4.45 3.69 -11.03
C LEU A 101 -4.82 3.13 -9.66
N GLY A 102 -4.80 3.95 -8.60
CA GLY A 102 -5.14 3.51 -7.25
C GLY A 102 -6.62 3.21 -7.09
N GLY A 103 -7.49 3.97 -7.76
CA GLY A 103 -8.92 3.68 -7.81
C GLY A 103 -9.22 2.38 -8.55
N LEU A 104 -8.57 2.13 -9.69
CA LEU A 104 -8.69 0.86 -10.41
C LEU A 104 -8.15 -0.31 -9.59
N PHE A 105 -7.01 -0.13 -8.91
CA PHE A 105 -6.45 -1.14 -8.02
C PHE A 105 -7.42 -1.45 -6.87
N GLY A 106 -8.04 -0.42 -6.29
CA GLY A 106 -9.05 -0.59 -5.24
C GLY A 106 -10.31 -1.33 -5.75
N LEU A 107 -10.79 -1.02 -6.95
CA LEU A 107 -11.91 -1.75 -7.56
C LEU A 107 -11.58 -3.24 -7.83
N LEU A 108 -10.31 -3.57 -8.06
CA LEU A 108 -9.85 -4.93 -8.31
C LEU A 108 -9.42 -5.67 -7.04
N PHE A 109 -9.49 -5.04 -5.87
CA PHE A 109 -8.95 -5.62 -4.64
C PHE A 109 -9.69 -6.90 -4.23
N GLY A 110 -11.02 -6.87 -4.17
CA GLY A 110 -11.85 -8.05 -3.92
C GLY A 110 -11.74 -9.10 -5.03
N PHE A 111 -11.47 -8.69 -6.27
CA PHE A 111 -11.16 -9.62 -7.37
C PHE A 111 -9.83 -10.36 -7.14
N PHE A 112 -8.80 -9.69 -6.63
CA PHE A 112 -7.54 -10.35 -6.27
C PHE A 112 -7.75 -11.39 -5.16
N PHE A 113 -8.49 -11.02 -4.12
CA PHE A 113 -8.89 -11.96 -3.07
C PHE A 113 -9.74 -13.11 -3.63
N SER A 114 -10.63 -12.87 -4.58
CA SER A 114 -11.46 -13.92 -5.15
C SER A 114 -10.64 -14.95 -5.93
N LEU A 115 -9.59 -14.52 -6.63
CA LEU A 115 -8.67 -15.41 -7.35
C LEU A 115 -7.99 -16.37 -6.37
N GLN A 116 -7.52 -15.86 -5.23
CA GLN A 116 -6.89 -16.71 -4.22
C GLN A 116 -7.89 -17.72 -3.63
N TYR A 117 -9.12 -17.30 -3.35
CA TYR A 117 -10.13 -18.17 -2.78
C TYR A 117 -10.63 -19.19 -3.80
N ALA A 118 -10.65 -18.84 -5.09
CA ALA A 118 -10.88 -19.80 -6.15
C ALA A 118 -9.82 -20.91 -6.18
N MET A 119 -8.55 -20.54 -5.95
CA MET A 119 -7.44 -21.51 -5.92
C MET A 119 -7.44 -22.39 -4.66
N ILE A 120 -7.72 -21.81 -3.49
CA ILE A 120 -7.64 -22.51 -2.20
C ILE A 120 -8.93 -23.31 -1.90
N TYR A 121 -10.09 -22.72 -2.16
CA TYR A 121 -11.40 -23.24 -1.75
C TYR A 121 -12.32 -23.62 -2.93
N GLY A 122 -11.83 -23.48 -4.17
CA GLY A 122 -12.55 -23.82 -5.39
C GLY A 122 -13.25 -22.65 -6.08
N VAL A 123 -13.42 -22.75 -7.40
CA VAL A 123 -13.91 -21.67 -8.28
C VAL A 123 -15.26 -21.09 -7.82
N ALA A 124 -16.18 -21.94 -7.35
CA ALA A 124 -17.48 -21.49 -6.85
C ALA A 124 -17.37 -20.55 -5.64
N MET A 125 -16.43 -20.82 -4.73
CA MET A 125 -16.16 -19.96 -3.57
C MET A 125 -15.57 -18.62 -4.00
N GLY A 126 -14.61 -18.62 -4.93
CA GLY A 126 -14.05 -17.38 -5.47
C GLY A 126 -15.12 -16.50 -6.13
N ILE A 127 -15.95 -17.07 -7.01
CA ILE A 127 -17.04 -16.33 -7.66
C ILE A 127 -18.03 -15.77 -6.61
N SER A 128 -18.42 -16.58 -5.63
CA SER A 128 -19.33 -16.14 -4.57
C SER A 128 -18.76 -14.99 -3.75
N TYR A 129 -17.48 -15.08 -3.37
CA TYR A 129 -16.78 -14.02 -2.65
C TYR A 129 -16.74 -12.73 -3.46
N TRP A 130 -16.39 -12.82 -4.75
CA TRP A 130 -16.30 -11.64 -5.61
C TRP A 130 -17.64 -10.91 -5.74
N ILE A 131 -18.72 -11.65 -6.04
CA ILE A 131 -20.07 -11.06 -6.20
C ILE A 131 -20.51 -10.36 -4.91
N ARG A 132 -20.24 -10.95 -3.75
CA ARG A 132 -20.55 -10.35 -2.44
C ARG A 132 -19.67 -9.14 -2.12
N GLY A 133 -18.45 -9.10 -2.68
CA GLY A 133 -17.45 -8.06 -2.45
C GLY A 133 -17.64 -6.78 -3.27
N ILE A 134 -18.46 -6.80 -4.33
CA ILE A 134 -18.57 -5.68 -5.29
C ILE A 134 -18.87 -4.33 -4.61
N SER A 135 -19.78 -4.30 -3.63
CA SER A 135 -20.09 -3.06 -2.91
C SER A 135 -18.87 -2.52 -2.15
N PHE A 136 -18.08 -3.41 -1.57
CA PHE A 136 -16.85 -3.04 -0.86
C PHE A 136 -15.77 -2.60 -1.84
N ASP A 137 -15.62 -3.26 -2.98
CA ASP A 137 -14.70 -2.88 -4.05
C ASP A 137 -15.01 -1.48 -4.60
N ILE A 138 -16.29 -1.14 -4.79
CA ILE A 138 -16.72 0.20 -5.22
C ILE A 138 -16.32 1.26 -4.19
N VAL A 139 -16.59 1.03 -2.91
CA VAL A 139 -16.20 1.95 -1.83
C VAL A 139 -14.68 2.11 -1.78
N HIS A 140 -13.95 0.99 -1.86
CA HIS A 140 -12.50 0.97 -1.80
C HIS A 140 -11.86 1.69 -3.00
N GLY A 141 -12.35 1.44 -4.21
CA GLY A 141 -11.91 2.11 -5.43
C GLY A 141 -12.19 3.60 -5.45
N ILE A 142 -13.42 4.02 -5.12
CA ILE A 142 -13.78 5.45 -5.10
C ILE A 142 -13.01 6.19 -4.02
N SER A 143 -12.89 5.62 -2.82
CA SER A 143 -12.15 6.26 -1.73
C SER A 143 -10.67 6.39 -2.06
N ASN A 144 -10.02 5.35 -2.61
CA ASN A 144 -8.63 5.43 -3.05
C ASN A 144 -8.43 6.49 -4.15
N TYR A 145 -9.35 6.57 -5.12
CA TYR A 145 -9.31 7.62 -6.15
C TYR A 145 -9.32 9.01 -5.52
N ILE A 146 -10.29 9.29 -4.64
CA ILE A 146 -10.44 10.60 -3.99
C ILE A 146 -9.24 10.92 -3.10
N LEU A 147 -8.82 9.98 -2.26
CA LEU A 147 -7.71 10.16 -1.33
C LEU A 147 -6.40 10.45 -2.07
N ILE A 148 -6.09 9.70 -3.13
CA ILE A 148 -4.88 9.95 -3.91
C ILE A 148 -4.97 11.29 -4.65
N LEU A 149 -6.13 11.60 -5.25
CA LEU A 149 -6.31 12.83 -6.01
C LEU A 149 -6.06 14.08 -5.15
N LEU A 150 -6.60 14.08 -3.92
CA LEU A 150 -6.54 15.21 -3.01
C LEU A 150 -5.24 15.24 -2.19
N CYS A 151 -4.77 14.09 -1.71
CA CYS A 151 -3.72 14.04 -0.71
C CYS A 151 -2.32 13.75 -1.28
N LEU A 152 -2.18 13.25 -2.51
CA LEU A 152 -0.87 12.87 -3.04
C LEU A 152 0.13 14.03 -3.05
N VAL A 153 -0.25 15.17 -3.63
CA VAL A 153 0.65 16.34 -3.75
C VAL A 153 1.07 16.89 -2.39
N PRO A 154 0.16 17.21 -1.44
CA PRO A 154 0.58 17.72 -0.14
C PRO A 154 1.40 16.69 0.65
N MET A 155 1.02 15.42 0.63
CA MET A 155 1.77 14.38 1.32
C MET A 155 3.14 14.12 0.69
N HIS A 156 3.26 14.17 -0.64
CA HIS A 156 4.54 14.06 -1.33
C HIS A 156 5.51 15.18 -0.92
N ARG A 157 5.04 16.42 -0.81
CA ARG A 157 5.87 17.55 -0.32
C ARG A 157 6.34 17.36 1.12
N ALA A 158 5.45 16.90 1.99
CA ALA A 158 5.81 16.61 3.38
C ALA A 158 6.82 15.46 3.46
N PHE A 159 6.54 14.37 2.76
CA PHE A 159 7.37 13.17 2.75
C PHE A 159 8.76 13.42 2.17
N SER A 160 8.86 14.14 1.04
CA SER A 160 10.15 14.53 0.45
C SER A 160 10.98 15.41 1.39
N THR A 161 10.34 16.31 2.15
CA THR A 161 11.02 17.12 3.17
C THR A 161 11.57 16.25 4.30
N LEU A 162 10.78 15.29 4.80
CA LEU A 162 11.20 14.36 5.83
C LEU A 162 12.36 13.47 5.35
N MET A 163 12.27 12.94 4.12
CA MET A 163 13.32 12.11 3.52
C MET A 163 14.62 12.88 3.33
N ARG A 164 14.56 14.12 2.83
CA ARG A 164 15.75 14.98 2.71
C ARG A 164 16.40 15.28 4.07
N ARG A 165 15.60 15.49 5.12
CA ARG A 165 16.12 15.68 6.49
C ARG A 165 16.75 14.41 7.02
N TRP A 166 16.11 13.25 6.80
CA TRP A 166 16.64 11.95 7.17
C TRP A 166 17.99 11.69 6.49
N GLU A 167 18.10 11.94 5.19
CA GLU A 167 19.35 11.78 4.44
C GLU A 167 20.42 12.81 4.86
N GLY A 168 20.06 14.09 5.00
CA GLY A 168 20.98 15.17 5.36
C GLY A 168 21.55 15.04 6.77
N ASN A 169 20.75 14.60 7.75
CA ASN A 169 21.24 14.28 9.10
C ASN A 169 22.10 13.01 9.12
N ASN A 170 21.91 12.13 8.13
CA ASN A 170 22.59 10.84 8.09
C ASN A 170 23.81 10.77 7.18
N GLY A 171 24.00 11.74 6.28
CA GLY A 171 25.17 11.90 5.40
C GLY A 171 26.19 12.95 5.88
N ARG A 172 26.00 13.55 7.07
CA ARG A 172 26.91 14.53 7.70
C ARG A 172 27.96 13.92 8.63
N HIS A 173 28.03 12.59 8.70
CA HIS A 173 28.92 11.85 9.62
C HIS A 173 29.87 10.90 8.87
N ASP A 174 30.21 11.25 7.63
CA ASP A 174 31.28 10.64 6.85
C ASP A 174 32.44 11.63 6.75
#